data_AF-A0A353Y207-F1
#
_entry.id   AF-A0A353Y207-F1
#
_cell.length_a   1.000
_cell.length_b   1.000
_cell.length_c   1.000
_cell.angle_alpha   90.00
_cell.angle_beta   90.00
_cell.angle_gamma   90.00
#
_symmetry.space_group_name_H-M   'P 1'
#
loop_
_entity.id
_entity.type
_entity.pdbx_description
1 polymer ?
#
loop_
_entity_poly.entity_id
_entity_poly.type
_entity_poly.pdbx_seq_one_letter_code
_entity_poly.pdbx_strand_id
1 'polypeptide(L)'
;MPVARPAITRKQTALSDHRQTFDELCAWIEAHLDEPIGWQELMAQSGLDHQTLNALFFKFLSTTPMAWIRKRRGLGQATAVPRPAPAHRLLRAATA
;
A
#
# COMPACT_ATOMS: atom_id res chain seq x y z
N MET A 1 -20.81 0.73 -16.70
CA MET A 1 -19.79 1.08 -17.71
C MET A 1 -18.46 0.47 -17.25
N PRO A 2 -17.83 -0.44 -18.00
CA PRO A 2 -16.53 -1.01 -17.62
C PRO A 2 -15.42 -0.06 -18.09
N VAL A 3 -14.63 0.47 -17.16
CA VAL A 3 -13.42 1.21 -17.49
C VAL A 3 -12.31 0.23 -17.83
N ALA A 4 -12.06 0.05 -19.13
CA ALA A 4 -10.92 -0.67 -19.65
C ALA A 4 -9.62 -0.02 -19.16
N ARG A 5 -8.81 -0.75 -18.39
CA ARG A 5 -7.44 -0.35 -18.05
C ARG A 5 -6.60 -0.48 -19.34
N PRO A 6 -5.90 0.57 -19.80
CA PRO A 6 -5.10 0.47 -21.01
C PRO A 6 -3.89 -0.44 -20.76
N ALA A 7 -3.60 -1.29 -21.74
CA ALA A 7 -2.42 -2.14 -21.78
C ALA A 7 -1.15 -1.28 -21.75
N ILE A 8 -0.39 -1.36 -20.66
CA ILE A 8 0.91 -0.70 -20.54
C ILE A 8 1.92 -1.57 -21.31
N THR A 9 2.08 -1.30 -22.59
CA THR A 9 3.32 -1.62 -23.29
C THR A 9 4.28 -0.46 -23.04
N ARG A 10 5.26 -0.64 -22.14
CA ARG A 10 6.37 0.30 -22.04
C ARG A 10 7.70 -0.44 -22.03
N LYS A 11 8.48 -0.08 -23.04
CA LYS A 11 9.79 -0.61 -23.39
C LYS A 11 10.77 -0.41 -22.24
N GLN A 12 11.46 -1.50 -21.93
CA GLN A 12 12.63 -1.63 -21.07
C GLN A 12 13.63 -0.52 -21.40
N THR A 13 13.67 0.52 -20.57
CA THR A 13 14.62 1.63 -20.69
C THR A 13 15.70 1.41 -19.65
N ALA A 14 16.94 1.34 -20.14
CA ALA A 14 18.13 0.94 -19.41
C ALA A 14 18.33 1.72 -18.10
N LEU A 15 18.60 0.96 -17.02
CA LEU A 15 19.23 1.18 -15.69
C LEU A 15 19.59 2.58 -15.15
N SER A 16 19.59 3.66 -15.92
CA SER A 16 20.03 4.99 -15.51
C SER A 16 18.93 5.91 -14.96
N ASP A 17 17.65 5.63 -15.24
CA ASP A 17 16.51 6.50 -14.86
C ASP A 17 15.47 5.82 -13.96
N HIS A 18 15.92 4.97 -13.03
CA HIS A 18 15.02 4.29 -12.08
C HIS A 18 14.19 5.25 -11.20
N ARG A 19 14.51 6.56 -11.16
CA ARG A 19 13.71 7.55 -10.43
C ARG A 19 12.34 7.74 -11.07
N GLN A 20 12.26 7.87 -12.40
CA GLN A 20 10.98 8.01 -13.09
C GLN A 20 10.12 6.75 -12.92
N THR A 21 10.72 5.57 -13.09
CA THR A 21 10.03 4.29 -12.87
C THR A 21 9.50 4.18 -11.44
N PHE A 22 10.26 4.64 -10.46
CA PHE A 22 9.86 4.64 -9.06
C PHE A 22 8.68 5.60 -8.79
N ASP A 23 8.73 6.81 -9.35
CA ASP A 23 7.66 7.80 -9.18
C ASP A 23 6.36 7.32 -9.88
N GLU A 24 6.46 6.72 -11.08
CA GLU A 24 5.34 6.08 -11.78
C GLU A 24 4.74 4.92 -10.97
N LEU A 25 5.59 4.08 -10.38
CA LEU A 25 5.15 2.98 -9.51
C LEU A 25 4.42 3.51 -8.27
N CYS A 26 4.93 4.57 -7.64
CA CYS A 26 4.28 5.18 -6.47
C CYS A 26 2.90 5.74 -6.83
N ALA A 27 2.78 6.46 -7.95
CA ALA A 27 1.50 6.99 -8.42
C ALA A 27 0.50 5.86 -8.75
N TRP A 28 0.98 4.77 -9.36
CA TRP A 28 0.15 3.60 -9.63
C TRP A 28 -0.34 2.93 -8.34
N ILE A 29 0.54 2.75 -7.34
CA ILE A 29 0.16 2.17 -6.05
C ILE A 29 -0.94 3.01 -5.40
N GLU A 30 -0.83 4.34 -5.45
CA GLU A 30 -1.81 5.27 -4.89
C GLU A 30 -3.19 5.15 -5.55
N ALA A 31 -3.22 4.95 -6.87
CA ALA A 31 -4.46 4.73 -7.61
C ALA A 31 -5.12 3.36 -7.33
N HIS A 32 -4.37 2.39 -6.78
CA HIS A 32 -4.84 1.02 -6.53
C HIS A 32 -4.79 0.64 -5.04
N LEU A 33 -4.76 1.62 -4.11
CA LEU A 33 -4.66 1.34 -2.68
C LEU A 33 -5.82 0.50 -2.14
N ASP A 34 -7.00 0.59 -2.75
CA ASP A 34 -8.21 -0.17 -2.41
C ASP A 34 -8.14 -1.65 -2.84
N GLU A 35 -7.22 -1.98 -3.75
CA GLU A 35 -7.02 -3.35 -4.24
C GLU A 35 -5.92 -4.07 -3.44
N PRO A 36 -5.95 -5.42 -3.37
CA PRO A 36 -4.91 -6.21 -2.72
C PRO A 36 -3.61 -6.20 -3.53
N ILE A 37 -2.79 -5.16 -3.34
CA ILE A 37 -1.44 -5.07 -3.92
C ILE A 37 -0.49 -6.04 -3.19
N GLY A 38 0.05 -6.99 -3.93
CA GLY A 38 1.11 -7.91 -3.51
C GLY A 38 2.39 -7.74 -4.32
N TRP A 39 3.42 -8.53 -3.99
CA TRP A 39 4.69 -8.48 -4.70
C TRP A 39 4.59 -8.79 -6.20
N GLN A 40 3.74 -9.73 -6.59
CA GLN A 40 3.54 -10.08 -8.00
C GLN A 40 3.08 -8.87 -8.81
N GLU A 41 2.17 -8.07 -8.26
CA GLU A 41 1.64 -6.89 -8.95
C GLU A 41 2.67 -5.75 -9.02
N LEU A 42 3.45 -5.56 -7.95
CA LEU A 42 4.56 -4.60 -7.97
C LEU A 42 5.62 -4.96 -9.03
N MET A 43 5.97 -6.24 -9.14
CA MET A 43 6.92 -6.73 -10.14
C MET A 43 6.33 -6.65 -11.56
N ALA A 44 5.06 -7.00 -11.73
CA ALA A 44 4.36 -6.90 -13.01
C ALA A 44 4.26 -5.44 -13.50
N GLN A 45 3.97 -4.51 -12.59
CA GLN A 45 3.81 -3.10 -12.93
C GLN A 45 5.15 -2.40 -13.24
N SER A 46 6.21 -2.75 -12.51
CA SER A 46 7.53 -2.12 -12.66
C SER A 46 8.45 -2.83 -13.65
N GLY A 47 8.20 -4.12 -13.93
CA GLY A 47 9.13 -5.00 -14.64
C GLY A 47 10.42 -5.27 -13.85
N LEU A 48 10.45 -5.00 -12.55
CA LEU A 48 11.61 -5.13 -11.68
C LEU A 48 11.48 -6.32 -10.73
N ASP A 49 12.61 -6.90 -10.36
CA ASP A 49 12.66 -7.97 -9.38
C ASP A 49 12.47 -7.45 -7.94
N HIS A 50 12.07 -8.37 -7.06
CA HIS A 50 11.87 -8.14 -5.63
C HIS A 50 13.05 -7.43 -4.94
N GLN A 51 14.30 -7.80 -5.28
CA GLN A 51 15.50 -7.19 -4.69
C GLN A 51 15.65 -5.72 -5.13
N THR A 52 15.47 -5.44 -6.42
CA THR A 52 15.55 -4.09 -6.98
C THR A 52 14.45 -3.19 -6.42
N LEU A 53 13.23 -3.70 -6.30
CA LEU A 53 12.13 -2.98 -5.67
C LEU A 53 12.45 -2.61 -4.22
N ASN A 54 12.93 -3.56 -3.41
CA ASN A 54 13.34 -3.24 -2.04
C ASN A 54 14.45 -2.18 -2.02
N ALA A 55 15.49 -2.34 -2.84
CA ALA A 55 16.59 -1.39 -2.90
C ALA A 55 16.11 0.02 -3.27
N LEU A 56 15.19 0.16 -4.23
CA LEU A 56 14.61 1.46 -4.62
C LEU A 56 13.79 2.09 -3.50
N PHE A 57 12.93 1.31 -2.84
CA PHE A 57 12.13 1.80 -1.72
C PHE A 57 12.98 2.19 -0.52
N PHE A 58 14.04 1.44 -0.20
CA PHE A 58 15.00 1.84 0.83
C PHE A 58 15.80 3.08 0.42
N LYS A 59 16.27 3.15 -0.84
CA LYS A 59 17.03 4.29 -1.36
C LYS A 59 16.26 5.60 -1.32
N PHE A 60 14.97 5.59 -1.69
CA PHE A 60 14.18 6.81 -1.83
C PHE A 60 13.27 7.12 -0.64
N LEU A 61 12.76 6.11 0.06
CA LEU A 61 11.77 6.28 1.12
C LEU A 61 12.18 5.65 2.45
N SER A 62 13.35 5.00 2.53
CA SER A 62 13.85 4.34 3.75
C SER A 62 12.84 3.38 4.40
N THR A 63 12.05 2.69 3.59
CA THR A 63 11.00 1.76 4.04
C THR A 63 10.89 0.59 3.05
N THR A 64 10.20 -0.49 3.45
CA THR A 64 9.83 -1.55 2.52
C THR A 64 8.58 -1.17 1.71
N PRO A 65 8.38 -1.73 0.50
CA PRO A 65 7.20 -1.44 -0.32
C PRO A 65 5.88 -1.73 0.42
N MET A 66 5.81 -2.87 1.10
CA MET A 66 4.61 -3.29 1.83
C MET A 66 4.33 -2.38 3.04
N ALA A 67 5.36 -1.94 3.77
CA ALA A 67 5.18 -0.99 4.87
C ALA A 67 4.69 0.37 4.36
N TRP A 68 5.22 0.82 3.21
CA TRP A 68 4.77 2.06 2.58
C TRP A 68 3.31 2.00 2.13
N ILE A 69 2.92 0.92 1.44
CA ILE A 69 1.52 0.69 1.02
C ILE A 69 0.59 0.70 2.23
N ARG A 70 0.95 -0.01 3.32
CA ARG A 70 0.17 -0.03 4.56
C ARG A 70 0.01 1.36 5.17
N LYS A 71 1.07 2.17 5.15
CA LYS A 71 1.04 3.55 5.63
C LYS A 71 0.09 4.40 4.79
N ARG A 72 0.12 4.28 3.46
CA ARG A 72 -0.78 5.01 2.53
C ARG A 72 -2.24 4.56 2.67
N ARG A 73 -2.51 3.28 2.94
CA ARG A 73 -3.85 2.74 3.27
C ARG A 73 -4.42 3.25 4.59
N GLY A 74 -3.68 4.07 5.34
CA GLY A 74 -4.16 4.60 6.61
C GLY A 74 -4.07 3.63 7.77
N LEU A 75 -3.36 2.49 7.66
CA LEU A 75 -3.03 1.66 8.84
C LEU A 75 -2.01 2.35 9.77
N GLY A 76 -1.50 3.52 9.38
CA GLY A 76 -0.69 4.42 10.22
C GLY A 76 -1.38 5.74 10.60
N GLN A 77 -2.62 5.98 10.14
CA GLN A 77 -3.43 7.08 10.67
C GLN A 77 -4.51 6.47 11.55
N ALA A 78 -4.31 6.66 12.84
CA ALA A 78 -5.35 6.63 13.84
C ALA A 78 -6.45 7.63 13.45
N THR A 79 -7.29 7.28 12.48
CA THR A 79 -8.71 7.51 12.70
C THR A 79 -9.05 6.58 13.83
N ALA A 80 -8.98 7.13 15.04
CA ALA A 80 -9.65 6.62 16.20
C ALA A 80 -11.12 6.41 15.82
N VAL A 81 -11.45 5.22 15.31
CA VAL A 81 -12.69 4.60 15.72
C VAL A 81 -12.45 4.30 17.19
N PRO A 82 -13.09 5.00 18.14
CA PRO A 82 -13.04 4.57 19.52
C PRO A 82 -13.57 3.15 19.51
N ARG A 83 -12.69 2.18 19.82
CA ARG A 83 -13.13 0.84 20.19
C ARG A 83 -14.20 1.07 21.26
N PRO A 84 -15.49 0.73 21.04
CA PRO A 84 -16.43 0.80 22.14
C PRO A 84 -15.88 -0.17 23.19
N ALA A 85 -15.46 0.39 24.32
CA ALA A 85 -15.15 -0.41 25.49
C ALA A 85 -16.35 -1.33 25.71
N PRO A 86 -16.15 -2.63 25.99
CA PRO A 86 -17.26 -3.47 26.40
C PRO A 86 -17.82 -2.86 27.69
N ALA A 87 -18.95 -2.17 27.56
CA ALA A 87 -19.81 -1.84 28.68
C ALA A 87 -20.23 -3.18 29.27
N HIS A 88 -19.48 -3.64 30.28
CA HIS A 88 -19.94 -4.66 31.20
C HIS A 88 -21.13 -4.05 31.91
N ARG A 89 -22.27 -4.25 31.24
CA ARG A 89 -23.62 -3.90 31.65
C ARG A 89 -23.75 -4.26 33.12
N LEU A 90 -23.88 -3.22 33.94
CA LEU A 90 -24.36 -3.29 35.31
C LEU A 90 -25.57 -4.22 35.33
N LEU A 91 -25.48 -5.34 36.06
CA LEU A 91 -26.66 -5.91 36.68
C LEU A 91 -26.57 -5.65 38.18
N ARG A 92 -27.46 -4.75 38.59
CA ARG A 92 -28.07 -4.65 39.90
C ARG A 92 -28.22 -6.02 40.58
N ALA A 93 -27.92 -6.07 41.86
CA ALA A 93 -28.76 -6.79 42.81
C ALA A 93 -28.78 -5.99 44.12
N ALA A 94 -29.84 -5.21 44.27
CA ALA A 94 -30.33 -4.77 45.56
C ALA A 94 -31.20 -5.90 46.10
N THR A 95 -30.91 -6.37 47.31
CA THR A 95 -31.78 -7.10 48.24
C THR A 95 -30.91 -7.26 49.50
N ALA A 96 -31.14 -6.53 50.59
CA ALA A 96 -32.19 -6.66 51.61
C ALA A 96 -31.50 -7.09 52.91
#